data_AF-H2YZ48-F1
#
_entry.id   AF-H2YZ48-F1
#
_cell.length_a   1.000
_cell.length_b   1.000
_cell.length_c   1.000
_cell.angle_alpha   90.00
_cell.angle_beta   90.00
_cell.angle_gamma   90.00
#
_symmetry.space_group_name_H-M   'P 1'
#
loop_
_entity.id
_entity.type
_entity.pdbx_description
1 polymer ?
#
loop_
_entity_poly.entity_id
_entity_poly.type
_entity_poly.pdbx_seq_one_letter_code
_entity_poly.pdbx_strand_id
1 'polypeptide(L)'
;MWLEETNSTFPMLLDTPRQIYHTLGLPRSIAKVFNCNALSLYGEANARGEKIPQQFENIHDDPQQLGADFIASKSQTGEVVFSLIHRSVDSADRPNVQDLLKFLQNST
;
A
#
# COMPACT_ATOMS: atom_id res chain seq x y z
N MET A 1 10.05 -12.00 -8.93
CA MET A 1 10.34 -10.67 -9.51
C MET A 1 10.27 -9.56 -8.46
N TRP A 2 9.11 -9.03 -8.02
CA TRP A 2 9.10 -7.94 -7.01
C TRP A 2 9.75 -8.30 -5.65
N LEU A 3 9.41 -9.47 -5.08
CA LEU A 3 10.04 -9.94 -3.84
C LEU A 3 11.55 -10.18 -3.99
N GLU A 4 11.98 -10.67 -5.15
CA GLU A 4 13.39 -10.95 -5.44
C GLU A 4 14.18 -9.65 -5.58
N GLU A 5 13.61 -8.63 -6.21
CA GLU A 5 14.26 -7.33 -6.38
C GLU A 5 14.32 -6.51 -5.09
N THR A 6 13.26 -6.57 -4.29
CA THR A 6 13.19 -5.83 -3.02
C THR A 6 13.89 -6.54 -1.86
N ASN A 7 14.24 -7.82 -2.03
CA ASN A 7 14.71 -8.70 -0.95
C ASN A 7 13.79 -8.66 0.29
N SER A 8 12.49 -8.47 0.07
CA SER A 8 11.52 -8.36 1.16
C SER A 8 11.37 -9.71 1.86
N THR A 9 11.42 -9.69 3.19
CA THR A 9 11.21 -10.87 4.04
C THR A 9 9.74 -11.15 4.34
N PHE A 10 8.84 -10.24 3.97
CA PHE A 10 7.41 -10.38 4.23
C PHE A 10 6.72 -11.19 3.14
N PRO A 11 5.69 -12.01 3.49
CA PRO A 11 4.92 -12.73 2.50
C PRO A 11 4.15 -11.75 1.61
N MET A 12 4.16 -12.00 0.30
CA MET A 12 3.31 -11.33 -0.66
C MET A 12 2.13 -12.22 -1.00
N LEU A 13 0.92 -11.70 -0.86
CA LEU A 13 -0.32 -12.40 -1.19
C LEU A 13 -0.94 -11.78 -2.44
N LEU A 14 -1.48 -12.62 -3.33
CA LEU A 14 -2.16 -12.18 -4.54
C LEU A 14 -3.66 -12.29 -4.37
N ASP A 15 -4.35 -11.15 -4.48
CA ASP A 15 -5.82 -11.09 -4.54
C ASP A 15 -6.27 -10.89 -6.00
N THR A 16 -5.96 -11.86 -6.87
CA THR A 16 -6.31 -11.82 -8.30
C THR A 16 -7.80 -11.51 -8.56
N PRO A 17 -8.77 -12.08 -7.83
CA PRO A 17 -10.18 -11.74 -8.01
C PRO A 17 -10.60 -10.43 -7.31
N ARG A 18 -9.69 -9.72 -6.66
CA ARG A 18 -9.93 -8.48 -5.88
C ARG A 18 -10.98 -8.64 -4.77
N GLN A 19 -11.16 -9.86 -4.24
CA GLN A 19 -12.20 -10.11 -3.25
C GLN A 19 -11.90 -9.40 -1.94
N ILE A 20 -10.67 -9.48 -1.46
CA ILE A 20 -10.24 -8.80 -0.22
C ILE A 20 -10.29 -7.28 -0.45
N TYR A 21 -9.78 -6.82 -1.59
CA TYR A 21 -9.78 -5.40 -1.96
C TYR A 21 -11.19 -4.79 -1.92
N HIS A 22 -12.18 -5.47 -2.52
CA HIS A 22 -13.57 -5.04 -2.51
C HIS A 22 -14.22 -5.17 -1.14
N THR A 23 -13.95 -6.25 -0.41
CA THR A 23 -14.50 -6.50 0.94
C THR A 23 -14.06 -5.41 1.92
N LEU A 24 -12.81 -4.95 1.81
CA LEU A 24 -12.26 -3.87 2.63
C LEU A 24 -12.68 -2.46 2.14
N GLY A 25 -13.50 -2.37 1.08
CA GLY A 25 -14.04 -1.11 0.59
C GLY A 25 -12.98 -0.16 0.03
N LEU A 26 -11.97 -0.69 -0.65
CA LEU A 26 -10.88 0.09 -1.20
C LEU A 26 -11.27 0.76 -2.55
N PRO A 27 -11.02 2.07 -2.71
CA PRO A 27 -11.45 2.82 -3.89
C PRO A 27 -10.49 2.66 -5.07
N ARG A 28 -11.02 2.73 -6.30
CA ARG A 28 -10.22 2.86 -7.52
C ARG A 28 -10.40 4.23 -8.14
N SER A 29 -9.32 4.90 -8.54
CA SER A 29 -9.39 6.22 -9.19
C SER A 29 -8.07 6.60 -9.86
N ILE A 30 -8.09 6.79 -11.18
CA ILE A 30 -6.94 7.31 -11.95
C ILE A 30 -6.52 8.69 -11.44
N ALA A 31 -7.48 9.60 -11.25
CA ALA A 31 -7.18 10.97 -10.84
C ALA A 31 -6.50 11.05 -9.46
N LYS A 32 -6.80 10.09 -8.57
CA LYS A 32 -6.17 10.01 -7.24
C LYS A 32 -4.84 9.25 -7.27
N VAL A 33 -4.65 8.32 -8.20
CA VAL A 33 -3.39 7.59 -8.38
C VAL A 33 -2.34 8.43 -9.12
N PHE A 34 -2.74 9.22 -10.11
CA PHE A 34 -1.85 10.09 -10.90
C PHE A 34 -2.08 11.56 -10.55
N ASN A 35 -2.13 11.88 -9.26
CA ASN A 35 -2.37 13.24 -8.81
C ASN A 35 -1.09 14.11 -8.84
N CYS A 36 -1.25 15.42 -8.69
CA CYS A 36 -0.11 16.34 -8.67
C CYS A 36 0.90 16.04 -7.55
N ASN A 37 0.45 15.54 -6.39
CA ASN A 37 1.35 15.22 -5.28
C ASN A 37 2.32 14.09 -5.67
N ALA A 38 1.80 13.02 -6.29
CA ALA A 38 2.60 11.90 -6.77
C ALA A 38 3.56 12.32 -7.89
N LEU A 39 3.07 13.14 -8.84
CA LEU A 39 3.91 13.67 -9.90
C LEU A 39 5.04 14.55 -9.36
N SER A 40 4.77 15.38 -8.36
CA SER A 40 5.80 16.19 -7.69
C SER A 40 6.84 15.32 -6.99
N LEU A 41 6.43 14.28 -6.26
CA LEU A 41 7.36 13.35 -5.60
C LEU A 41 8.34 12.70 -6.59
N TYR A 42 7.83 12.21 -7.73
CA TYR A 42 8.69 11.63 -8.76
C TYR A 42 9.52 12.68 -9.50
N GLY A 43 8.98 13.88 -9.71
CA GLY A 43 9.70 15.01 -10.30
C GLY A 43 10.90 15.42 -9.44
N GLU A 44 10.72 15.51 -8.13
CA GLU A 44 11.79 15.81 -7.17
C GLU A 44 12.85 14.71 -7.13
N ALA A 45 12.44 13.44 -7.07
CA ALA A 45 13.35 12.30 -7.10
C ALA A 45 14.21 12.32 -8.38
N ASN A 46 13.57 12.54 -9.53
CA ASN A 46 14.25 12.65 -10.82
C ASN A 46 15.22 13.84 -10.85
N ALA A 47 14.84 15.00 -10.30
CA ALA A 47 15.71 16.17 -10.20
C ALA A 47 16.94 15.93 -9.31
N ARG A 48 16.83 15.07 -8.30
CA ARG A 48 17.96 14.61 -7.45
C ARG A 48 18.80 13.51 -8.11
N GLY A 49 18.46 13.06 -9.33
CA GLY A 49 19.14 11.98 -10.03
C GLY A 49 18.85 10.59 -9.44
N GLU A 50 17.78 10.46 -8.64
CA GLU A 50 17.33 9.17 -8.12
C GLU A 50 16.70 8.33 -9.23
N LYS A 51 16.88 7.01 -9.16
CA LYS A 51 16.18 6.10 -10.06
C LYS A 51 14.71 6.04 -9.68
N ILE A 52 13.85 6.51 -10.55
CA ILE A 52 12.40 6.32 -10.41
C ILE A 52 12.02 4.86 -10.77
N PRO A 53 11.00 4.29 -10.12
CA PRO A 53 10.52 2.95 -10.44
C PRO A 53 10.15 2.84 -11.92
N GLN A 54 10.62 1.77 -12.56
CA GLN A 54 10.20 1.42 -13.91
C GLN A 54 9.08 0.39 -13.86
N GLN A 55 8.20 0.43 -14.85
CA GLN A 55 7.18 -0.60 -14.99
C GLN A 55 7.87 -1.95 -15.26
N PHE A 56 7.50 -2.95 -14.47
CA PHE A 56 8.00 -4.31 -14.67
C PHE A 56 7.39 -4.94 -15.92
N GLU A 57 8.22 -5.51 -16.80
CA GLU A 57 7.79 -6.07 -18.09
C GLU A 57 6.68 -7.12 -17.95
N ASN A 58 6.67 -7.89 -16.85
CA ASN A 58 5.73 -8.98 -16.61
C ASN A 58 4.74 -8.72 -15.46
N ILE A 59 4.62 -7.47 -14.98
CA ILE A 59 3.61 -7.11 -13.97
C ILE A 59 2.61 -6.15 -14.59
N HIS A 60 1.38 -6.63 -14.74
CA HIS A 60 0.24 -5.79 -15.08
C HIS A 60 -0.35 -5.22 -13.79
N ASP A 61 0.23 -4.11 -13.36
CA ASP A 61 -0.29 -3.37 -12.21
C ASP A 61 -1.63 -2.71 -12.56
N ASP A 62 -2.49 -2.47 -11.56
CA ASP A 62 -3.75 -1.77 -11.77
C ASP A 62 -3.54 -0.27 -11.56
N PRO A 63 -3.46 0.54 -12.63
CA PRO A 63 -3.15 1.97 -12.53
C PRO A 63 -4.27 2.77 -11.84
N GLN A 64 -5.39 2.12 -11.50
CA GLN A 64 -6.51 2.75 -10.80
C GLN A 64 -6.53 2.39 -9.32
N GLN A 65 -5.73 1.43 -8.85
CA GLN A 65 -5.81 0.89 -7.50
C GLN A 65 -5.22 1.88 -6.48
N LEU A 66 -6.02 2.26 -5.48
CA LEU A 66 -5.51 2.96 -4.31
C LEU A 66 -5.06 1.98 -3.23
N GLY A 67 -4.02 2.36 -2.52
CA GLY A 67 -3.46 1.59 -1.41
C GLY A 67 -4.26 1.72 -0.12
N ALA A 68 -3.86 0.94 0.87
CA ALA A 68 -4.34 1.01 2.23
C ALA A 68 -3.40 0.25 3.16
N ASP A 69 -3.43 0.62 4.43
CA ASP A 69 -2.67 0.01 5.51
C ASP A 69 -3.64 -0.48 6.60
N PHE A 70 -3.45 -1.72 7.03
CA PHE A 70 -4.29 -2.36 8.04
C PHE A 70 -3.43 -2.98 9.13
N ILE A 71 -3.89 -2.88 10.38
CA ILE A 71 -3.38 -3.70 11.48
C ILE A 71 -4.55 -4.58 11.93
N ALA A 72 -4.35 -5.88 11.84
CA ALA A 72 -5.32 -6.89 12.22
C ALA A 72 -4.70 -7.90 13.17
N SER A 73 -5.47 -8.34 14.16
CA SER A 73 -5.10 -9.39 15.10
C SER A 73 -6.24 -10.40 15.24
N LYS A 74 -5.94 -11.55 15.85
CA LYS A 74 -6.94 -12.56 16.16
C LYS A 74 -7.36 -12.40 17.62
N SER A 75 -8.65 -12.25 17.87
CA SER A 75 -9.21 -12.21 19.22
C SER A 75 -9.10 -13.58 19.91
N GLN A 76 -9.37 -13.61 21.22
CA GLN A 76 -9.46 -14.86 21.98
C GLN A 76 -10.57 -15.79 21.46
N THR A 77 -11.66 -15.23 20.91
CA THR A 77 -12.77 -15.96 20.28
C THR A 77 -12.44 -16.45 18.86
N GLY A 78 -11.29 -16.04 18.32
CA GLY A 78 -10.82 -16.43 16.99
C GLY A 78 -11.27 -15.52 15.86
N GLU A 79 -11.97 -14.43 16.17
CA GLU A 79 -12.40 -13.41 15.23
C GLU A 79 -11.22 -12.51 14.82
N VAL A 80 -11.27 -11.95 13.61
CA VAL A 80 -10.29 -10.97 13.16
C VAL A 80 -10.73 -9.59 13.63
N VAL A 81 -9.87 -8.90 14.37
CA VAL A 81 -10.11 -7.53 14.85
C VAL A 81 -9.12 -6.60 14.16
N PHE A 82 -9.65 -5.56 13.53
CA PHE A 82 -8.83 -4.49 12.96
C PHE A 82 -8.62 -3.39 14.00
N SER A 83 -7.36 -3.16 14.42
CA SER A 83 -7.01 -2.03 15.29
C SER A 83 -6.64 -0.78 14.49
N LEU A 84 -6.26 -0.93 13.22
CA LEU A 84 -6.04 0.17 12.29
C LEU A 84 -6.66 -0.16 10.92
N ILE A 85 -7.40 0.81 10.38
CA ILE A 85 -7.87 0.82 9.00
C ILE A 85 -7.53 2.19 8.41
N HIS A 86 -6.47 2.28 7.63
CA HIS A 86 -6.10 3.47 6.87
C HIS A 86 -6.31 3.20 5.39
N ARG A 87 -7.41 3.71 4.83
CA ARG A 87 -7.69 3.64 3.39
C ARG A 87 -7.16 4.90 2.75
N SER A 88 -6.14 4.76 1.91
CA SER A 88 -5.47 5.92 1.32
C SER A 88 -6.43 6.72 0.45
N VAL A 89 -6.42 8.04 0.64
CA VAL A 89 -7.21 8.98 -0.16
C VAL A 89 -6.58 9.17 -1.54
N ASP A 90 -5.25 9.03 -1.63
CA ASP A 90 -4.49 9.11 -2.88
C ASP A 90 -3.22 8.22 -2.88
N SER A 91 -2.43 8.26 -3.95
CA SER A 91 -1.21 7.44 -4.07
C SER A 91 -0.06 7.85 -3.14
N ALA A 92 -0.01 9.11 -2.71
CA ALA A 92 1.01 9.66 -1.81
C ALA A 92 0.57 9.60 -0.33
N ASP A 93 -0.73 9.44 -0.07
CA ASP A 93 -1.30 9.26 1.26
C ASP A 93 -0.94 7.89 1.83
N ARG A 94 0.18 7.84 2.56
CA ARG A 94 0.68 6.67 3.27
C ARG A 94 1.05 7.06 4.70
N PRO A 95 0.66 6.26 5.71
CA PRO A 95 1.07 6.49 7.08
C PRO A 95 2.58 6.30 7.22
N ASN A 96 3.20 7.07 8.12
CA ASN A 96 4.60 6.88 8.42
C ASN A 96 4.81 5.52 9.10
N VAL A 97 5.85 4.79 8.70
CA VAL A 97 6.20 3.48 9.30
C VAL A 97 6.36 3.57 10.82
N GLN A 98 6.94 4.65 11.33
CA GLN A 98 7.12 4.85 12.78
C GLN A 98 5.78 4.99 13.50
N ASP A 99 4.78 5.59 12.85
CA ASP A 99 3.44 5.71 13.44
C ASP A 99 2.72 4.37 13.43
N LEU A 100 2.85 3.57 12.35
CA LEU A 100 2.34 2.20 12.30
C LEU A 100 2.91 1.32 13.42
N LEU A 101 4.23 1.40 13.65
CA LEU A 101 4.90 0.63 14.70
C LEU A 101 4.44 1.05 16.11
N LYS A 102 4.25 2.36 16.35
CA LYS A 102 3.68 2.84 17.62
C LYS A 102 2.25 2.35 17.83
N PHE A 103 1.41 2.38 16.79
CA PHE A 103 0.05 1.84 16.87
C PHE A 103 0.05 0.35 17.21
N LEU A 104 0.95 -0.42 16.62
CA LEU A 104 1.09 -1.85 16.91
C LEU A 104 1.49 -2.10 18.37
N GLN A 105 2.49 -1.37 18.88
CA GLN A 105 2.96 -1.50 20.27
C GLN A 105 1.87 -1.15 21.29
N ASN A 106 1.04 -0.15 21.01
CA ASN A 106 -0.05 0.27 21.90
C ASN A 106 -1.30 -0.63 21.81
N SER A 107 -1.38 -1.49 20.79
CA SER A 107 -2.52 -2.41 20.55
C SER A 107 -2.28 -3.81 21.12
N THR A 108 -1.12 -4.05 21.75
CA THR A 108 -0.74 -5.33 22.36
C THR A 108 -0.86 -5.24 23.87
#